data_AF-A0A1F2QR28-F1
#
_entry.id   AF-A0A1F2QR28-F1
#
_cell.length_a   1.000
_cell.length_b   1.000
_cell.length_c   1.000
_cell.angle_alpha   90.00
_cell.angle_beta   90.00
_cell.angle_gamma   90.00
#
_symmetry.space_group_name_H-M   'P 1'
#
loop_
_entity.id
_entity.type
_entity.pdbx_description
1 polymer ?
#
loop_
_entity_poly.entity_id
_entity_poly.type
_entity_poly.pdbx_seq_one_letter_code
_entity_poly.pdbx_strand_id
1 'polypeptide(L)'
;MTGYTQASTGASFVTGLPLGRWARGYINYTYEVIELSQADPADLTDPFFPGVVGGSAPVYDPLLFGDLARRTESRLTPNFVYNTVDNPWTPHSGMRQTLTLQVAGGPLGGTVSYFRPSLESILYIPHTRRTALGLRGQAAYIMPYAETNVLPLYQRYFLGGETQVRGYSIRTIGPVDSVGRALGGNKFLLFNAEYYVDVFGPLRALLFFDAGQAFLEGDPIRLQDMRISTGAELRFIMPVLNVPFRLIYAINPNRSPAEALYTPKSTFKFAVGTTF
;
A
#
# COMPACT_ATOMS: atom_id res chain seq x y z
N MET A 1 10.90 -19.89 -11.58
CA MET A 1 10.45 -18.62 -10.95
C MET A 1 10.25 -17.63 -12.07
N THR A 2 9.12 -16.93 -12.10
CA THR A 2 8.94 -15.78 -12.99
C THR A 2 8.93 -14.52 -12.15
N GLY A 3 9.60 -13.49 -12.66
CA GLY A 3 9.74 -12.18 -12.05
C GLY A 3 10.04 -11.18 -13.15
N TYR A 4 10.01 -9.90 -12.80
CA TYR A 4 10.24 -8.82 -13.75
C TYR A 4 11.13 -7.76 -13.16
N THR A 5 11.90 -7.12 -14.03
CA THR A 5 12.65 -5.91 -13.70
C THR A 5 11.89 -4.72 -14.27
N GLN A 6 11.71 -3.70 -13.44
CA GLN A 6 11.11 -2.43 -13.83
C GLN A 6 12.16 -1.33 -13.66
N ALA A 7 12.59 -0.72 -14.75
CA ALA A 7 13.39 0.49 -14.75
C ALA A 7 12.48 1.67 -15.08
N SER A 8 12.57 2.77 -14.33
CA SER A 8 11.85 3.99 -14.68
C SER A 8 12.75 5.23 -14.66
N THR A 9 12.49 6.15 -15.59
CA THR A 9 13.22 7.41 -15.73
C THR A 9 12.22 8.50 -16.11
N GLY A 10 12.28 9.65 -15.45
CA GLY A 10 11.30 10.69 -15.68
C GLY A 10 11.61 12.01 -15.00
N ALA A 11 10.67 12.94 -15.12
CA ALA A 11 10.68 14.22 -14.47
C ALA A 11 9.30 14.53 -13.90
N SER A 12 9.26 15.21 -12.75
CA SER A 12 8.02 15.67 -12.14
C SER A 12 8.11 17.17 -11.83
N PHE A 13 6.99 17.85 -12.05
CA PHE A 13 6.78 19.23 -11.65
C PHE A 13 5.64 19.28 -10.65
N VAL A 14 5.92 19.79 -9.45
CA VAL A 14 4.96 19.88 -8.36
C VAL A 14 4.76 21.34 -7.99
N THR A 15 3.52 21.77 -7.95
CA THR A 15 3.12 23.05 -7.35
C THR A 15 2.14 22.82 -6.22
N GLY A 16 2.18 23.68 -5.20
CA GLY A 16 1.35 23.59 -4.00
C GLY A 16 0.75 24.93 -3.63
N LEU A 17 -0.53 24.95 -3.32
CA LEU A 17 -1.29 26.15 -2.97
C LEU A 17 -1.91 25.97 -1.57
N PRO A 18 -1.67 26.90 -0.62
CA PRO A 18 -2.42 26.91 0.64
C PRO A 18 -3.88 27.26 0.33
N LEU A 19 -4.82 26.41 0.74
CA LEU A 19 -6.26 26.63 0.56
C LEU A 19 -6.94 27.08 1.86
N GLY A 20 -6.24 26.94 2.98
CA GLY A 20 -6.66 27.39 4.30
C GLY A 20 -5.63 27.02 5.36
N ARG A 21 -5.94 27.30 6.63
CA ARG A 21 -5.04 26.99 7.76
C ARG A 21 -4.62 25.51 7.82
N TRP A 22 -5.55 24.63 7.50
CA TRP A 22 -5.38 23.17 7.60
C TRP A 22 -5.47 22.46 6.25
N ALA A 23 -5.65 23.20 5.16
CA ALA A 23 -5.91 22.65 3.84
C ALA A 23 -4.85 23.11 2.83
N ARG A 24 -4.34 22.17 2.04
CA ARG A 24 -3.39 22.43 0.96
C ARG A 24 -3.76 21.62 -0.27
N GLY A 25 -3.77 22.29 -1.41
CA GLY A 25 -3.89 21.66 -2.72
C GLY A 25 -2.51 21.52 -3.35
N TYR A 26 -2.32 20.47 -4.13
CA TYR A 26 -1.15 20.25 -4.96
C TYR A 26 -1.61 19.87 -6.36
N ILE A 27 -0.83 20.30 -7.34
CA ILE A 27 -0.93 19.82 -8.72
C ILE A 27 0.45 19.28 -9.07
N ASN A 28 0.51 18.00 -9.40
CA ASN A 28 1.72 17.35 -9.87
C ASN A 28 1.56 16.91 -11.32
N TYR A 29 2.49 17.28 -12.19
CA TYR A 29 2.63 16.71 -13.51
C TYR A 29 3.89 15.86 -13.57
N THR A 30 3.76 14.58 -13.90
CA THR A 30 4.87 13.64 -14.04
C THR A 30 4.92 13.12 -15.47
N TYR A 31 6.10 13.15 -16.08
CA TYR A 31 6.41 12.41 -17.30
C TYR A 31 7.41 11.31 -16.97
N GLU A 32 7.11 10.07 -17.32
CA GLU A 32 7.92 8.91 -16.97
C GLU A 32 7.99 7.91 -18.13
N VAL A 33 9.17 7.36 -18.37
CA VAL A 33 9.41 6.23 -19.24
C VAL A 33 9.69 5.02 -18.36
N ILE A 34 8.93 3.96 -18.56
CA ILE A 34 8.99 2.73 -17.78
C ILE A 34 9.39 1.60 -18.73
N GLU A 35 10.45 0.87 -18.41
CA GLU A 35 10.91 -0.28 -19.17
C GLU A 35 10.75 -1.53 -18.31
N LEU A 36 10.00 -2.50 -18.85
CA LEU A 36 9.77 -3.78 -18.20
C LEU A 36 10.51 -4.86 -18.98
N SER A 37 11.40 -5.56 -18.30
CA SER A 37 12.13 -6.71 -18.84
C SER A 37 11.89 -7.94 -17.95
N GLN A 38 12.20 -9.12 -18.48
CA GLN A 38 12.27 -10.31 -17.63
C GLN A 38 13.32 -10.08 -16.55
N ALA A 39 13.05 -10.56 -15.34
CA ALA A 39 14.05 -10.57 -14.28
C ALA A 39 15.23 -11.47 -14.67
N ASP A 40 16.44 -11.07 -14.25
CA ASP A 40 17.61 -11.93 -14.41
C ASP A 40 17.38 -13.23 -13.61
N PRO A 41 17.51 -14.42 -14.23
CA PRO A 41 17.40 -15.69 -13.52
C PRO A 41 18.31 -15.78 -12.27
N ALA A 42 19.45 -15.08 -12.25
CA ALA A 42 20.35 -15.04 -11.11
C ALA A 42 19.72 -14.36 -9.89
N ASP A 43 19.00 -13.25 -10.10
CA ASP A 43 18.29 -12.51 -9.04
C ASP A 43 17.19 -13.35 -8.39
N LEU A 44 16.60 -14.27 -9.15
CA LEU A 44 15.57 -15.19 -8.66
C LEU A 44 16.14 -16.32 -7.78
N THR A 45 17.45 -16.49 -7.76
CA THR A 45 18.15 -17.54 -7.00
C THR A 45 19.03 -16.99 -5.88
N ASP A 46 18.99 -15.67 -5.64
CA ASP A 46 19.81 -15.00 -4.63
C ASP A 46 19.46 -15.51 -3.21
N PRO A 47 20.41 -16.06 -2.44
CA PRO A 47 20.16 -16.54 -1.08
C PRO A 47 19.88 -15.41 -0.06
N PHE A 48 20.23 -14.15 -0.35
CA PHE A 48 19.91 -12.97 0.48
C PHE A 48 18.52 -12.42 0.18
N PHE A 49 18.00 -12.67 -1.01
CA PHE A 49 16.59 -12.50 -1.37
C PHE A 49 16.00 -13.87 -1.63
N PRO A 50 15.79 -14.71 -0.60
CA PRO A 50 15.17 -16.00 -0.80
C PRO A 50 13.76 -15.75 -1.33
N GLY A 51 13.63 -15.70 -2.66
CA GLY A 51 12.37 -15.78 -3.36
C GLY A 51 11.68 -16.98 -2.73
N VAL A 52 10.49 -16.73 -2.19
CA VAL A 52 9.80 -17.61 -1.23
C VAL A 52 10.19 -19.07 -1.48
N VAL A 53 11.04 -19.60 -0.60
CA VAL A 53 11.54 -20.97 -0.71
C VAL A 53 10.33 -21.87 -0.49
N GLY A 54 9.82 -22.41 -1.59
CA GLY A 54 8.55 -23.12 -1.68
C GLY A 54 7.61 -22.35 -2.60
N GLY A 55 7.38 -22.89 -3.81
CA GLY A 55 6.57 -22.31 -4.90
C GLY A 55 5.08 -22.16 -4.60
N SER A 56 4.76 -21.57 -3.45
CA SER A 56 3.43 -21.45 -2.87
C SER A 56 2.96 -20.00 -2.79
N ALA A 57 3.88 -19.03 -2.81
CA ALA A 57 3.53 -17.61 -2.83
C ALA A 57 3.04 -17.15 -4.23
N PRO A 58 2.25 -16.07 -4.31
CA PRO A 58 1.77 -15.56 -5.58
C PRO A 58 2.93 -15.21 -6.52
N VAL A 59 2.86 -15.74 -7.75
CA VAL A 59 3.89 -15.54 -8.77
C VAL A 59 3.56 -14.31 -9.61
N TYR A 60 4.46 -13.32 -9.66
CA TYR A 60 4.24 -12.07 -10.42
C TYR A 60 4.76 -12.21 -11.85
N ASP A 61 3.84 -12.46 -12.77
CA ASP A 61 4.16 -12.74 -14.16
C ASP A 61 3.70 -11.60 -15.09
N PRO A 62 4.60 -10.69 -15.55
CA PRO A 62 4.23 -9.60 -16.45
C PRO A 62 3.84 -10.09 -17.85
N LEU A 63 4.27 -11.29 -18.26
CA LEU A 63 3.95 -11.83 -19.59
C LEU A 63 2.46 -12.06 -19.76
N LEU A 64 1.76 -12.41 -18.66
CA LEU A 64 0.32 -12.56 -18.63
C LEU A 64 -0.43 -11.31 -19.11
N PHE A 65 0.17 -10.13 -18.90
CA PHE A 65 -0.40 -8.84 -19.26
C PHE A 65 0.20 -8.26 -20.55
N GLY A 66 1.12 -8.98 -21.21
CA GLY A 66 1.83 -8.48 -22.38
C GLY A 66 2.72 -7.27 -22.08
N ASP A 67 3.26 -7.20 -20.85
CA ASP A 67 3.84 -5.97 -20.30
C ASP A 67 5.34 -5.80 -20.52
N LEU A 68 6.03 -6.76 -21.12
CA LEU A 68 7.46 -6.64 -21.43
C LEU A 68 7.70 -5.67 -22.58
N ALA A 69 7.50 -4.38 -22.30
CA ALA A 69 7.61 -3.30 -23.26
C ALA A 69 8.05 -2.02 -22.56
N ARG A 70 8.56 -1.11 -23.38
CA ARG A 70 8.76 0.29 -22.99
C ARG A 70 7.42 1.01 -23.02
N ARG A 71 7.03 1.57 -21.88
CA ARG A 71 5.83 2.38 -21.68
C ARG A 71 6.23 3.83 -21.42
N THR A 72 5.40 4.76 -21.86
CA THR A 72 5.54 6.18 -21.55
C THR A 72 4.27 6.65 -20.87
N GLU A 73 4.40 7.34 -19.75
CA GLU A 73 3.28 7.84 -18.95
C GLU A 73 3.43 9.34 -18.69
N SER A 74 2.49 10.11 -19.23
CA SER A 74 2.27 11.50 -18.83
C SER A 74 1.08 11.56 -17.88
N ARG A 75 1.26 12.11 -16.68
CA ARG A 75 0.30 12.02 -15.58
C ARG A 75 0.08 13.36 -14.91
N LEU A 76 -1.17 13.81 -14.86
CA LEU A 76 -1.59 14.95 -14.04
C LEU A 76 -2.27 14.43 -12.77
N THR A 77 -1.79 14.88 -11.61
CA THR A 77 -2.26 14.42 -10.29
C THR A 77 -2.60 15.60 -9.39
N PRO A 78 -3.85 16.10 -9.42
CA PRO A 78 -4.37 16.94 -8.36
C PRO A 78 -4.47 16.16 -7.05
N ASN A 79 -4.00 16.77 -5.97
CA ASN A 79 -4.02 16.19 -4.63
C ASN A 79 -4.48 17.25 -3.62
N PHE A 80 -5.45 16.89 -2.78
CA PHE A 80 -5.96 17.74 -1.71
C PHE A 80 -5.68 17.09 -0.37
N VAL A 81 -5.06 17.84 0.54
CA VAL A 81 -4.74 17.39 1.89
C VAL A 81 -5.38 18.34 2.90
N TYR A 82 -6.24 17.81 3.75
CA TYR A 82 -6.70 18.47 4.96
C TYR A 82 -6.07 17.78 6.17
N ASN A 83 -5.33 18.51 7.01
CA ASN A 83 -4.59 17.92 8.12
C ASN A 83 -4.70 18.79 9.37
N THR A 84 -5.29 18.24 10.43
CA THR A 84 -5.38 18.84 11.77
C THR A 84 -4.70 17.99 12.85
N VAL A 85 -3.90 17.00 12.45
CA VAL A 85 -3.17 16.11 13.36
C VAL A 85 -2.26 16.93 14.26
N ASP A 86 -2.34 16.68 15.56
CA ASP A 86 -1.62 17.43 16.59
C ASP A 86 -0.09 17.22 16.56
N ASN A 87 0.36 15.98 16.42
CA ASN A 87 1.77 15.62 16.38
C ASN A 87 2.02 14.57 15.28
N PRO A 88 2.97 14.81 14.35
CA PRO A 88 3.23 13.87 13.26
C PRO A 88 3.94 12.56 13.69
N TRP A 89 4.59 12.54 14.85
CA TRP A 89 5.37 11.40 15.33
C TRP A 89 4.61 10.58 16.38
N THR A 90 3.92 11.28 17.28
CA THR A 90 3.09 10.69 18.34
C THR A 90 1.68 11.27 18.31
N PRO A 91 0.93 11.08 17.21
CA PRO A 91 -0.41 11.63 17.10
C PRO A 91 -1.30 11.13 18.23
N HIS A 92 -2.22 11.99 18.66
CA HIS A 92 -3.24 11.71 19.69
C HIS A 92 -4.63 12.22 19.27
N SER A 93 -4.67 13.29 18.50
CA SER A 93 -5.91 13.94 18.12
C SER A 93 -5.83 14.58 16.74
N GLY A 94 -7.00 14.80 16.15
CA GLY A 94 -7.14 15.42 14.83
C GLY A 94 -7.33 14.38 13.73
N MET A 95 -7.29 14.85 12.49
CA MET A 95 -7.54 14.01 11.33
C MET A 95 -6.68 14.44 10.15
N ARG A 96 -6.42 13.51 9.25
CA ARG A 96 -5.80 13.76 7.96
C ARG A 96 -6.64 13.13 6.86
N GLN A 97 -7.09 13.94 5.93
CA GLN A 97 -7.85 13.53 4.75
C GLN A 97 -6.99 13.83 3.52
N THR A 98 -6.74 12.81 2.70
CA THR A 98 -6.00 12.93 1.45
C THR A 98 -6.90 12.44 0.32
N LEU A 99 -7.23 13.33 -0.61
CA LEU A 99 -7.92 13.00 -1.84
C LEU A 99 -6.94 13.17 -3.00
N THR A 100 -6.70 12.12 -3.76
CA THR A 100 -5.83 12.16 -4.94
C THR A 100 -6.62 11.73 -6.16
N LEU A 101 -6.54 12.52 -7.23
CA LEU A 101 -7.08 12.15 -8.53
C LEU A 101 -5.91 12.11 -9.50
N GLN A 102 -5.62 10.95 -10.08
CA GLN A 102 -4.57 10.83 -11.08
C GLN A 102 -5.18 10.55 -12.45
N VAL A 103 -4.81 11.35 -13.44
CA VAL A 103 -5.19 11.19 -14.84
C VAL A 103 -3.91 10.98 -15.64
N ALA A 104 -3.80 9.84 -16.30
CA ALA A 104 -2.67 9.51 -17.18
C ALA A 104 -3.15 9.31 -18.61
N GLY A 105 -2.31 9.64 -19.58
CA GLY A 105 -2.58 9.36 -21.00
C GLY A 105 -3.61 10.31 -21.64
N GLY A 106 -4.30 9.80 -22.66
CA GLY A 106 -5.29 10.56 -23.42
C GLY A 106 -4.70 11.87 -23.98
N PRO A 107 -5.27 13.04 -23.67
CA PRO A 107 -4.73 14.33 -24.12
C PRO A 107 -3.30 14.64 -23.66
N LEU A 108 -2.82 13.98 -22.58
CA LEU A 108 -1.47 14.15 -22.06
C LEU A 108 -0.42 13.32 -22.83
N GLY A 109 -0.87 12.42 -23.71
CA GLY A 109 -0.01 11.48 -24.43
C GLY A 109 0.55 10.37 -23.55
N GLY A 110 1.33 9.48 -24.16
CA GLY A 110 1.85 8.27 -23.53
C GLY A 110 1.17 7.00 -24.04
N THR A 111 1.67 5.85 -23.61
CA THR A 111 1.26 4.52 -24.07
C THR A 111 0.21 3.88 -23.15
N VAL A 112 -0.04 4.45 -21.97
CA VAL A 112 -1.01 3.95 -20.99
C VAL A 112 -1.91 5.09 -20.55
N SER A 113 -3.22 4.85 -20.56
CA SER A 113 -4.27 5.82 -20.24
C SER A 113 -5.16 5.28 -19.14
N TYR A 114 -5.24 5.99 -18.02
CA TYR A 114 -6.06 5.60 -16.89
C TYR A 114 -6.50 6.78 -16.00
N PHE A 115 -7.62 6.58 -15.31
CA PHE A 115 -8.09 7.43 -14.23
C PHE A 115 -7.95 6.69 -12.90
N ARG A 116 -7.29 7.29 -11.91
CA ARG A 116 -7.01 6.69 -10.61
C ARG A 116 -7.39 7.64 -9.46
N PRO A 117 -8.66 7.64 -9.03
CA PRO A 117 -9.07 8.24 -7.78
C PRO A 117 -8.59 7.41 -6.58
N SER A 118 -8.15 8.09 -5.54
CA SER A 118 -7.91 7.50 -4.23
C SER A 118 -8.29 8.45 -3.09
N LEU A 119 -8.73 7.85 -1.99
CA LEU A 119 -9.09 8.53 -0.76
C LEU A 119 -8.37 7.83 0.40
N GLU A 120 -7.76 8.61 1.27
CA GLU A 120 -7.24 8.16 2.56
C GLU A 120 -7.76 9.07 3.66
N SER A 121 -8.34 8.46 4.69
CA SER A 121 -8.85 9.13 5.88
C SER A 121 -8.16 8.54 7.09
N ILE A 122 -7.44 9.37 7.84
CA ILE A 122 -6.84 9.04 9.12
C ILE A 122 -7.52 9.89 10.20
N LEU A 123 -7.93 9.27 11.29
CA LEU A 123 -8.58 9.92 12.43
C LEU A 123 -7.93 9.46 13.72
N TYR A 124 -7.59 10.42 14.59
CA TYR A 124 -7.11 10.15 15.95
C TYR A 124 -8.11 10.71 16.95
N ILE A 125 -8.61 9.84 17.82
CA ILE A 125 -9.63 10.16 18.83
C ILE A 125 -8.99 9.94 20.20
N PRO A 126 -8.68 11.01 20.96
CA PRO A 126 -8.13 10.88 22.30
C PRO A 126 -9.20 10.36 23.26
N HIS A 127 -8.88 9.33 24.04
CA HIS A 127 -9.73 8.86 25.14
C HIS A 127 -9.23 9.43 26.47
N THR A 128 -7.92 9.45 26.68
CA THR A 128 -7.29 10.08 27.85
C THR A 128 -6.04 10.87 27.41
N ARG A 129 -5.30 11.42 28.38
CA ARG A 129 -3.98 12.03 28.11
C ARG A 129 -2.89 11.03 27.68
N ARG A 130 -3.12 9.73 27.85
CA ARG A 130 -2.17 8.66 27.52
C ARG A 130 -2.72 7.64 26.53
N THR A 131 -3.99 7.74 26.15
CA THR A 131 -4.65 6.72 25.32
C THR A 131 -5.45 7.38 24.22
N ALA A 132 -5.35 6.82 23.01
CA ALA A 132 -6.16 7.25 21.89
C ALA A 132 -6.39 6.11 20.89
N LEU A 133 -7.42 6.29 20.08
CA LEU A 133 -7.77 5.41 18.98
C LEU A 133 -7.34 6.07 17.67
N GLY A 134 -6.45 5.42 16.93
CA GLY A 134 -6.11 5.76 15.54
C GLY A 134 -6.90 4.89 14.58
N LEU A 135 -7.60 5.50 13.63
CA LEU A 135 -8.32 4.81 12.56
C LEU A 135 -7.78 5.28 11.23
N ARG A 136 -7.60 4.36 10.28
CA ARG A 136 -7.30 4.66 8.89
C ARG A 136 -8.25 3.90 8.00
N GLY A 137 -8.83 4.59 7.02
CA GLY A 137 -9.50 3.99 5.88
C GLY A 137 -8.82 4.47 4.60
N GLN A 138 -8.54 3.55 3.68
CA GLN A 138 -8.01 3.89 2.37
C GLN A 138 -8.71 3.09 1.28
N ALA A 139 -9.05 3.77 0.20
CA ALA A 139 -9.65 3.19 -0.98
C ALA A 139 -9.00 3.79 -2.23
N ALA A 140 -8.78 2.97 -3.25
CA ALA A 140 -8.41 3.46 -4.56
C ALA A 140 -9.02 2.57 -5.64
N TYR A 141 -9.24 3.16 -6.81
CA TYR A 141 -9.73 2.47 -7.99
C TYR A 141 -8.99 3.04 -9.21
N ILE A 142 -8.39 2.19 -10.04
CA ILE A 142 -7.84 2.53 -11.34
C ILE A 142 -8.75 2.02 -12.46
N MET A 143 -9.13 2.91 -13.35
CA MET A 143 -9.98 2.67 -14.51
C MET A 143 -9.17 2.97 -15.78
N PRO A 144 -8.81 1.96 -16.58
CA PRO A 144 -8.17 2.20 -17.87
C PRO A 144 -9.19 2.79 -18.86
N TYR A 145 -8.71 3.58 -19.82
CA TYR A 145 -9.54 4.16 -20.88
C TYR A 145 -8.75 4.32 -22.18
N ALA A 146 -9.43 4.74 -23.26
CA ALA A 146 -8.86 4.92 -24.60
C ALA A 146 -8.13 3.64 -25.09
N GLU A 147 -6.86 3.75 -25.47
CA GLU A 147 -6.07 2.64 -26.03
C GLU A 147 -5.67 1.58 -24.99
N THR A 148 -5.91 1.83 -23.70
CA THR A 148 -5.57 0.88 -22.63
C THR A 148 -6.75 -0.02 -22.33
N ASN A 149 -6.66 -1.28 -22.78
CA ASN A 149 -7.69 -2.29 -22.52
C ASN A 149 -7.35 -3.18 -21.31
N VAL A 150 -6.06 -3.43 -21.10
CA VAL A 150 -5.55 -4.25 -20.00
C VAL A 150 -4.64 -3.39 -19.16
N LEU A 151 -4.89 -3.35 -17.85
CA LEU A 151 -4.06 -2.60 -16.94
C LEU A 151 -2.74 -3.35 -16.69
N PRO A 152 -1.58 -2.72 -16.92
CA PRO A 152 -0.29 -3.36 -16.68
C PRO A 152 -0.10 -3.80 -15.22
N LEU A 153 0.59 -4.92 -14.99
CA LEU A 153 0.82 -5.53 -13.69
C LEU A 153 1.41 -4.56 -12.66
N TYR A 154 2.35 -3.70 -13.07
CA TYR A 154 2.99 -2.72 -12.20
C TYR A 154 2.02 -1.63 -11.70
N GLN A 155 0.89 -1.42 -12.39
CA GLN A 155 -0.15 -0.48 -11.98
C GLN A 155 -1.23 -1.12 -11.09
N ARG A 156 -1.24 -2.45 -10.97
CA ARG A 156 -2.25 -3.20 -10.22
C ARG A 156 -1.95 -3.15 -8.71
N TYR A 157 -3.02 -3.17 -7.93
CA TYR A 157 -2.95 -3.11 -6.47
C TYR A 157 -2.71 -4.48 -5.86
N PHE A 158 -1.77 -4.48 -4.92
CA PHE A 158 -1.49 -5.59 -4.02
C PHE A 158 -1.31 -4.99 -2.62
N LEU A 159 -1.79 -5.70 -1.61
CA LEU A 159 -1.69 -5.26 -0.23
C LEU A 159 -0.79 -6.20 0.59
N GLY A 160 -0.42 -5.75 1.77
CA GLY A 160 0.38 -6.48 2.75
C GLY A 160 1.63 -5.70 3.15
N GLY A 161 2.33 -6.19 4.18
CA GLY A 161 3.43 -5.45 4.81
C GLY A 161 2.99 -4.63 6.01
N GLU A 162 3.96 -3.96 6.63
CA GLU A 162 3.93 -3.45 8.00
C GLU A 162 3.12 -2.16 8.17
N THR A 163 2.77 -1.51 7.06
CA THR A 163 1.97 -0.26 6.99
C THR A 163 0.57 -0.47 6.43
N GLN A 164 0.24 -1.71 6.01
CA GLN A 164 -1.06 -2.06 5.45
C GLN A 164 -1.72 -3.16 6.26
N VAL A 165 -1.31 -4.42 6.08
CA VAL A 165 -1.85 -5.56 6.82
C VAL A 165 -0.68 -6.31 7.42
N ARG A 166 -0.35 -5.98 8.67
CA ARG A 166 0.97 -6.27 9.28
C ARG A 166 1.38 -7.73 9.26
N GLY A 167 0.45 -8.66 9.50
CA GLY A 167 0.77 -10.09 9.52
C GLY A 167 0.97 -10.73 8.15
N TYR A 168 0.71 -10.02 7.05
CA TYR A 168 0.93 -10.51 5.68
C TYR A 168 2.22 -9.91 5.11
N SER A 169 2.90 -10.67 4.26
CA SER A 169 4.08 -10.17 3.54
C SER A 169 3.68 -9.13 2.49
N ILE A 170 4.66 -8.34 2.06
CA ILE A 170 4.44 -7.27 1.07
C ILE A 170 3.84 -7.88 -0.22
N ARG A 171 2.79 -7.23 -0.73
CA ARG A 171 2.07 -7.58 -1.97
C ARG A 171 1.43 -8.97 -2.03
N THR A 172 1.27 -9.69 -0.91
CA THR A 172 0.68 -11.05 -0.94
C THR A 172 -0.85 -11.08 -0.86
N ILE A 173 -1.49 -9.97 -0.53
CA ILE A 173 -2.96 -9.86 -0.52
C ILE A 173 -3.43 -9.31 -1.86
N GLY A 174 -4.21 -10.12 -2.57
CA GLY A 174 -4.89 -9.72 -3.79
C GLY A 174 -5.39 -10.93 -4.58
N PRO A 175 -6.03 -10.69 -5.73
CA PRO A 175 -6.52 -11.76 -6.58
C PRO A 175 -5.37 -12.59 -7.17
N VAL A 176 -5.56 -13.90 -7.17
CA VAL A 176 -4.65 -14.88 -7.77
C VAL A 176 -5.44 -15.78 -8.73
N ASP A 177 -4.79 -16.29 -9.77
CA ASP A 177 -5.41 -17.25 -10.67
C ASP A 177 -5.34 -18.70 -10.14
N SER A 178 -5.91 -19.64 -10.90
CA SER A 178 -5.97 -21.06 -10.52
C SER A 178 -4.61 -21.76 -10.40
N VAL A 179 -3.55 -21.18 -10.96
CA VAL A 179 -2.19 -21.72 -10.91
C VAL A 179 -1.29 -20.91 -9.95
N GLY A 180 -1.86 -19.98 -9.19
CA GLY A 180 -1.15 -19.21 -8.17
C GLY A 180 -0.42 -17.97 -8.69
N ARG A 181 -0.70 -17.49 -9.90
CA ARG A 181 -0.14 -16.22 -10.39
C ARG A 181 -0.88 -15.04 -9.78
N ALA A 182 -0.12 -14.05 -9.34
CA ALA A 182 -0.62 -12.82 -8.75
C ALA A 182 -1.21 -11.94 -9.85
N LEU A 183 -2.54 -11.83 -9.88
CA LEU A 183 -3.22 -10.96 -10.82
C LEU A 183 -3.19 -9.52 -10.32
N GLY A 184 -3.43 -9.30 -9.03
CA GLY A 184 -3.58 -7.95 -8.46
C GLY A 184 -4.91 -7.31 -8.84
N GLY A 185 -5.37 -6.37 -8.02
CA GLY A 185 -6.67 -5.71 -8.21
C GLY A 185 -6.59 -4.40 -8.97
N ASN A 186 -7.68 -4.00 -9.60
CA ASN A 186 -7.85 -2.63 -10.10
C ASN A 186 -8.42 -1.69 -9.04
N LYS A 187 -8.91 -2.24 -7.92
CA LYS A 187 -9.38 -1.47 -6.78
C LYS A 187 -8.99 -2.15 -5.48
N PHE A 188 -8.92 -1.39 -4.41
CA PHE A 188 -8.69 -1.96 -3.08
C PHE A 188 -9.42 -1.19 -1.99
N LEU A 189 -9.65 -1.88 -0.88
CA LEU A 189 -10.02 -1.29 0.40
C LEU A 189 -9.02 -1.71 1.47
N LEU A 190 -8.69 -0.77 2.35
CA LEU A 190 -7.84 -0.97 3.51
C LEU A 190 -8.46 -0.25 4.71
N PHE A 191 -8.45 -0.92 5.86
CA PHE A 191 -8.87 -0.40 7.14
C PHE A 191 -7.84 -0.78 8.19
N ASN A 192 -7.42 0.19 9.01
CA ASN A 192 -6.57 -0.04 10.16
C ASN A 192 -7.20 0.63 11.38
N ALA A 193 -7.17 -0.06 12.51
CA ALA A 193 -7.48 0.48 13.82
C ALA A 193 -6.31 0.19 14.77
N GLU A 194 -5.84 1.21 15.46
CA GLU A 194 -4.81 1.13 16.50
C GLU A 194 -5.36 1.74 17.78
N TYR A 195 -5.36 0.97 18.87
CA TYR A 195 -5.58 1.51 20.21
C TYR A 195 -4.25 1.53 20.94
N TYR A 196 -3.73 2.71 21.19
CA TYR A 196 -2.41 2.87 21.81
C TYR A 196 -2.47 3.50 23.19
N VAL A 197 -1.49 3.11 24.00
CA VAL A 197 -1.26 3.51 25.39
C VAL A 197 0.18 3.99 25.51
N ASP A 198 0.36 5.26 25.85
CA ASP A 198 1.67 5.83 26.19
C ASP A 198 2.08 5.34 27.58
N VAL A 199 3.09 4.47 27.62
CA VAL A 199 3.51 3.75 28.82
C VAL A 199 4.45 4.61 29.65
N PHE A 200 5.60 4.99 29.06
CA PHE A 200 6.56 5.92 29.65
C PHE A 200 7.47 6.51 28.58
N GLY A 201 7.86 7.78 28.72
CA GLY A 201 8.76 8.45 27.79
C GLY A 201 8.34 8.24 26.32
N PRO A 202 9.25 7.77 25.44
CA PRO A 202 8.95 7.50 24.03
C PRO A 202 8.37 6.09 23.76
N LEU A 203 8.04 5.31 24.80
CA LEU A 203 7.48 3.96 24.67
C LEU A 203 5.94 3.98 24.63
N ARG A 204 5.40 3.43 23.56
CA ARG A 204 3.97 3.27 23.30
C ARG A 204 3.66 1.80 23.06
N ALA A 205 2.70 1.25 23.79
CA ALA A 205 2.13 -0.07 23.51
C ALA A 205 0.83 0.11 22.74
N LEU A 206 0.54 -0.77 21.78
CA LEU A 206 -0.72 -0.69 21.04
C LEU A 206 -1.27 -2.07 20.68
N LEU A 207 -2.60 -2.13 20.60
CA LEU A 207 -3.33 -3.22 19.97
C LEU A 207 -3.77 -2.76 18.59
N PHE A 208 -3.76 -3.66 17.62
CA PHE A 208 -4.18 -3.31 16.27
C PHE A 208 -5.14 -4.31 15.65
N PHE A 209 -5.91 -3.80 14.70
CA PHE A 209 -6.74 -4.55 13.78
C PHE A 209 -6.56 -3.96 12.38
N ASP A 210 -6.04 -4.76 11.48
CA ASP A 210 -5.85 -4.42 10.08
C ASP A 210 -6.76 -5.31 9.22
N ALA A 211 -7.40 -4.73 8.22
CA ALA A 211 -8.19 -5.46 7.25
C ALA A 211 -7.97 -4.86 5.86
N GLY A 212 -7.68 -5.68 4.85
CA GLY A 212 -7.48 -5.19 3.49
C GLY A 212 -7.75 -6.23 2.42
N GLN A 213 -8.18 -5.77 1.24
CA GLN A 213 -8.27 -6.60 0.03
C GLN A 213 -8.16 -5.77 -1.24
N ALA A 214 -7.51 -6.34 -2.25
CA ALA A 214 -7.56 -5.87 -3.63
C ALA A 214 -8.55 -6.74 -4.44
N PHE A 215 -9.28 -6.13 -5.36
CA PHE A 215 -10.36 -6.78 -6.13
C PHE A 215 -10.13 -6.61 -7.63
N LEU A 216 -10.47 -7.63 -8.43
CA LEU A 216 -10.36 -7.59 -9.89
C LEU A 216 -11.37 -6.64 -10.53
N GLU A 217 -11.14 -6.30 -11.79
CA GLU A 217 -12.11 -5.69 -12.68
C GLU A 217 -13.43 -6.49 -12.66
N GLY A 218 -14.57 -5.79 -12.62
CA GLY A 218 -15.90 -6.44 -12.62
C GLY A 218 -16.34 -7.05 -11.28
N ASP A 219 -15.41 -7.44 -10.41
CA ASP A 219 -15.78 -8.02 -9.11
C ASP A 219 -16.41 -6.96 -8.19
N PRO A 220 -17.54 -7.25 -7.51
CA PRO A 220 -18.07 -6.37 -6.49
C PRO A 220 -17.12 -6.32 -5.28
N ILE A 221 -17.10 -5.18 -4.58
CA ILE A 221 -16.38 -5.08 -3.31
C ILE A 221 -17.14 -5.90 -2.28
N ARG A 222 -16.51 -6.99 -1.80
CA ARG A 222 -17.08 -7.86 -0.77
C ARG A 222 -16.24 -7.78 0.49
N LEU A 223 -16.80 -7.24 1.57
CA LEU A 223 -16.10 -7.07 2.85
C LEU A 223 -15.71 -8.41 3.49
N GLN A 224 -16.45 -9.48 3.20
CA GLN A 224 -16.15 -10.83 3.66
C GLN A 224 -14.83 -11.40 3.09
N ASP A 225 -14.36 -10.87 1.96
CA ASP A 225 -13.12 -11.31 1.32
C ASP A 225 -11.89 -10.62 1.93
N MET A 226 -12.08 -9.67 2.84
CA MET A 226 -10.99 -8.91 3.44
C MET A 226 -10.06 -9.81 4.26
N ARG A 227 -8.75 -9.68 4.05
CA ARG A 227 -7.76 -10.35 4.89
C ARG A 227 -7.52 -9.52 6.13
N ILE A 228 -7.63 -10.20 7.27
CA ILE A 228 -7.55 -9.59 8.60
C ILE A 228 -6.24 -9.99 9.23
N SER A 229 -5.61 -9.03 9.92
CA SER A 229 -4.51 -9.25 10.82
C SER A 229 -4.73 -8.45 12.10
N THR A 230 -4.51 -9.06 13.25
CA THR A 230 -4.66 -8.39 14.55
C THR A 230 -3.52 -8.78 15.47
N GLY A 231 -3.22 -7.95 16.45
CA GLY A 231 -2.13 -8.25 17.36
C GLY A 231 -1.74 -7.07 18.24
N ALA A 232 -0.50 -7.11 18.70
CA ALA A 232 0.09 -6.11 19.56
C ALA A 232 1.39 -5.57 18.96
N GLU A 233 1.68 -4.30 19.24
CA GLU A 233 2.92 -3.66 18.83
C GLU A 233 3.49 -2.83 19.98
N LEU A 234 4.80 -2.94 20.18
CA LEU A 234 5.58 -2.03 21.01
C LEU A 234 6.32 -1.07 20.10
N ARG A 235 6.09 0.22 20.29
CA ARG A 235 6.69 1.31 19.51
C ARG A 235 7.58 2.14 20.41
N PHE A 236 8.83 2.29 20.01
CA PHE A 236 9.83 3.11 20.70
C PHE A 236 10.39 4.17 19.75
N ILE A 237 10.30 5.45 20.10
CA ILE A 237 10.92 6.52 19.32
C ILE A 237 12.37 6.70 19.78
N MET A 238 13.32 6.50 18.86
CA MET A 238 14.74 6.79 19.13
C MET A 238 14.97 8.30 19.11
N PRO A 239 15.35 8.95 20.22
CA PRO A 239 15.46 10.42 20.29
C PRO A 239 16.45 11.03 19.29
N VAL A 240 17.54 10.31 18.99
CA VAL A 240 18.59 10.78 18.09
C VAL A 240 18.14 10.80 16.62
N LEU A 241 17.33 9.81 16.22
CA LEU A 241 16.88 9.64 14.84
C LEU A 241 15.49 10.25 14.62
N ASN A 242 14.71 10.43 15.68
CA ASN A 242 13.31 10.81 15.65
C ASN A 242 12.46 9.89 14.74
N VAL A 243 12.82 8.61 14.71
CA VAL A 243 12.11 7.56 13.96
C VAL A 243 11.58 6.50 14.93
N PRO A 244 10.32 6.06 14.79
CA PRO A 244 9.78 4.98 15.59
C PRO A 244 10.29 3.61 15.13
N PHE A 245 10.74 2.82 16.10
CA PHE A 245 11.05 1.41 16.00
C PHE A 245 9.85 0.62 16.49
N ARG A 246 9.45 -0.41 15.74
CA ARG A 246 8.19 -1.13 15.95
C ARG A 246 8.48 -2.62 16.05
N LEU A 247 8.15 -3.20 17.20
CA LEU A 247 8.14 -4.64 17.41
C LEU A 247 6.68 -5.11 17.36
N ILE A 248 6.35 -5.92 16.36
CA ILE A 248 4.98 -6.29 16.02
C ILE A 248 4.82 -7.79 16.23
N TYR A 249 3.80 -8.18 16.98
CA TYR A 249 3.29 -9.54 17.02
C TYR A 249 1.92 -9.57 16.34
N ALA A 250 1.79 -10.31 15.24
CA ALA A 250 0.60 -10.36 14.42
C ALA A 250 0.01 -11.77 14.35
N ILE A 251 -1.32 -11.85 14.26
CA ILE A 251 -2.11 -13.08 14.09
C ILE A 251 -3.03 -12.88 12.88
N ASN A 252 -3.09 -13.89 12.00
CA ASN A 252 -3.87 -13.88 10.76
C ASN A 252 -5.01 -14.91 10.85
N PRO A 253 -6.19 -14.54 11.38
CA PRO A 253 -7.26 -15.48 11.71
C PRO A 253 -7.97 -16.08 10.48
N ASN A 254 -8.03 -15.35 9.37
CA ASN A 254 -8.84 -15.72 8.20
C ASN A 254 -8.04 -15.96 6.92
N ARG A 255 -6.78 -16.37 7.05
CA ARG A 255 -5.95 -16.83 5.91
C ARG A 255 -6.60 -18.06 5.27
N SER A 256 -6.61 -18.12 3.94
CA SER A 256 -7.09 -19.28 3.18
C SER A 256 -6.11 -20.47 3.28
N PRO A 257 -6.53 -21.70 2.94
CA PRO A 257 -5.62 -22.85 2.87
C PRO A 257 -4.45 -22.65 1.91
N ALA A 258 -4.67 -21.96 0.79
CA ALA A 258 -3.61 -21.62 -0.16
C ALA A 258 -2.63 -20.59 0.45
N GLU A 259 -3.15 -19.56 1.11
CA GLU A 259 -2.34 -18.56 1.81
C GLU A 259 -1.54 -19.14 2.98
N ALA A 260 -2.06 -20.20 3.61
CA ALA A 260 -1.41 -20.84 4.74
C ALA A 260 -0.01 -21.40 4.42
N LEU A 261 0.31 -21.58 3.13
CA LEU A 261 1.59 -22.06 2.65
C LEU A 261 2.71 -21.00 2.67
N TYR A 262 2.36 -19.72 2.66
CA TYR A 262 3.33 -18.60 2.64
C TYR A 262 3.02 -17.48 3.64
N THR A 263 1.84 -17.51 4.25
CA THR A 263 1.43 -16.60 5.32
C THR A 263 1.28 -17.39 6.62
N PRO A 264 2.15 -17.18 7.61
CA PRO A 264 2.08 -17.88 8.87
C PRO A 264 0.82 -17.47 9.65
N LYS A 265 0.34 -18.35 10.54
CA LYS A 265 -0.81 -18.07 11.41
C LYS A 265 -0.52 -16.92 12.37
N SER A 266 0.71 -16.85 12.87
CA SER A 266 1.23 -15.75 13.67
C SER A 266 2.68 -15.45 13.28
N THR A 267 3.11 -14.21 13.47
CA THR A 267 4.47 -13.79 13.11
C THR A 267 4.95 -12.66 14.01
N PHE A 268 6.27 -12.60 14.20
CA PHE A 268 6.97 -11.46 14.77
C PHE A 268 7.62 -10.67 13.65
N LYS A 269 7.42 -9.36 13.65
CA LYS A 269 8.02 -8.45 12.69
C LYS A 269 8.68 -7.27 13.38
N PHE A 270 9.70 -6.76 12.73
CA PHE A 270 10.36 -5.53 13.10
C PHE A 270 10.22 -4.53 11.95
N ALA A 271 9.86 -3.29 12.28
CA ALA A 271 9.70 -2.22 11.31
C ALA A 271 10.26 -0.90 11.85
N VAL A 272 10.64 -0.03 10.93
CA VAL A 272 11.14 1.32 11.21
C VAL A 272 10.28 2.31 10.43
N GLY A 273 9.81 3.37 11.10
CA GLY A 273 8.89 4.35 10.52
C GLY A 273 7.45 4.23 11.03
N THR A 274 6.60 5.18 10.66
CA THR A 274 5.21 5.25 11.13
C THR A 274 4.33 4.15 10.52
N THR A 275 3.17 3.85 11.12
CA THR A 275 2.20 2.91 10.51
C THR A 275 1.48 3.55 9.32
N PHE A 276 0.99 4.77 9.50
CA PHE A 276 0.28 5.59 8.53
C PHE A 276 0.32 7.07 8.93
#